data_AF-A0A1G7CLY4-F1
#
_entry.id   AF-A0A1G7CLY4-F1
#
_cell.length_a   1.000
_cell.length_b   1.000
_cell.length_c   1.000
_cell.angle_alpha   90.00
_cell.angle_beta   90.00
_cell.angle_gamma   90.00
#
_symmetry.space_group_name_H-M   'P 1'
#
loop_
_entity.id
_entity.type
_entity.pdbx_description
1 polymer ?
#
loop_
_entity_poly.entity_id
_entity_poly.type
_entity_poly.pdbx_seq_one_letter_code
_entity_poly.pdbx_strand_id
1 'polypeptide(L)' 'MTERETDTAENAEHVAHPRDVRAGPGDAGAADRPSHLPETATDRRAGRSATRLFFGLLLLGVLVAVVLGWAAMG' A
#
# COMPACT_ATOMS: atom_id res chain seq x y z
N MET A 1 -48.22 -22.85 41.04
CA MET A 1 -46.85 -23.04 41.56
C MET A 1 -46.09 -23.79 40.49
N THR A 2 -45.62 -23.04 39.50
CA THR A 2 -45.00 -23.44 38.22
C THR A 2 -44.82 -22.08 37.51
N GLU A 3 -43.69 -21.61 37.00
CA GLU A 3 -42.45 -22.23 36.56
C GLU A 3 -41.33 -21.18 36.74
N ARG A 4 -40.23 -21.55 37.39
CA ARG A 4 -38.94 -20.84 37.30
C ARG A 4 -38.10 -21.62 36.30
N GLU A 5 -38.29 -21.40 35.01
CA GLU A 5 -37.48 -22.12 34.01
C GLU A 5 -37.44 -21.39 32.67
N THR A 6 -37.09 -20.10 32.64
CA THR A 6 -36.84 -19.42 31.35
C THR A 6 -35.59 -18.54 31.30
N ASP A 7 -34.80 -18.40 32.36
CA ASP A 7 -33.62 -17.51 32.34
C ASP A 7 -32.31 -18.18 31.93
N THR A 8 -32.28 -19.49 31.69
CA THR A 8 -31.00 -20.21 31.45
C THR A 8 -30.61 -20.30 29.98
N ALA A 9 -31.52 -20.02 29.03
CA ALA A 9 -31.27 -20.27 27.61
C ALA A 9 -30.67 -19.07 26.85
N GLU A 10 -30.82 -17.84 27.34
CA GLU A 10 -30.42 -16.64 26.56
C GLU A 10 -28.96 -16.21 26.79
N ASN A 11 -28.24 -16.81 27.75
CA ASN A 11 -26.86 -16.43 28.09
C ASN A 11 -25.79 -17.43 27.59
N ALA A 12 -26.19 -18.43 26.79
CA ALA A 12 -25.28 -19.46 26.29
C ALA A 12 -24.61 -19.10 24.95
N GLU A 13 -25.02 -18.01 24.31
CA GLU A 13 -24.46 -17.57 23.02
C GLU A 13 -23.33 -16.54 23.18
N HIS A 14 -22.56 -16.63 24.27
CA HIS A 14 -21.28 -15.93 24.35
C HIS A 14 -20.29 -16.65 23.43
N VAL A 15 -20.30 -16.23 22.17
CA VAL A 15 -19.41 -16.62 21.08
C VAL A 15 -17.97 -16.64 21.60
N ALA A 16 -17.47 -17.83 21.92
CA ALA A 16 -16.05 -18.06 22.13
C ALA A 16 -15.35 -17.83 20.79
N HIS A 17 -14.88 -16.60 20.55
CA HIS A 17 -14.05 -16.30 19.39
C HIS A 17 -12.77 -17.16 19.48
N PRO A 18 -12.54 -18.11 18.55
CA PRO A 18 -11.46 -19.10 18.67
C PRO A 18 -10.05 -18.52 18.48
N ARG A 19 -9.88 -17.19 18.53
CA ARG A 19 -8.61 -16.49 18.33
C ARG A 19 -8.50 -15.19 19.14
N ASP A 20 -8.95 -15.18 20.39
CA ASP A 20 -8.48 -14.17 21.35
C ASP A 20 -7.06 -14.55 21.80
N VAL A 21 -6.12 -14.50 20.85
CA VAL A 21 -4.69 -14.64 21.12
C VAL A 21 -4.23 -13.25 21.52
N ARG A 22 -4.19 -13.00 22.83
CA ARG A 22 -3.54 -11.80 23.36
C ARG A 22 -2.11 -11.77 22.83
N ALA A 23 -1.80 -10.74 22.05
CA ALA A 23 -0.44 -10.39 21.66
C ALA A 23 0.44 -10.40 22.93
N GLY A 24 1.47 -11.24 22.95
CA GLY A 24 2.42 -11.25 24.06
C GLY A 24 3.09 -9.88 24.21
N PRO A 25 3.77 -9.58 25.34
CA PRO A 25 4.41 -8.29 25.58
C PRO A 25 5.48 -7.89 24.53
N GLY A 26 5.83 -8.78 23.59
CA GLY A 26 6.71 -8.51 22.44
C GLY A 26 6.04 -8.60 21.06
N ASP A 27 4.72 -8.81 20.99
CA ASP A 27 3.95 -8.94 19.72
C ASP A 27 3.21 -7.63 19.35
N ALA A 28 3.24 -6.64 20.24
CA ALA A 28 2.83 -5.27 19.97
C ALA A 28 3.77 -4.65 18.90
N GLY A 29 3.42 -4.83 17.62
CA GLY A 29 4.15 -4.27 16.49
C GLY A 29 4.68 -5.30 15.47
N ALA A 30 4.51 -6.61 15.71
CA ALA A 30 4.88 -7.60 14.69
C ALA A 30 3.94 -7.55 13.48
N ALA A 31 2.64 -7.34 13.73
CA ALA A 31 1.62 -7.11 12.70
C ALA A 31 1.69 -5.70 12.07
N ASP A 32 2.41 -4.77 12.69
CA ASP A 32 2.49 -3.37 12.25
C ASP A 32 3.71 -3.10 11.36
N ARG A 33 4.49 -4.14 11.03
CA ARG A 33 5.58 -4.01 10.05
C ARG A 33 4.96 -3.90 8.66
N PRO A 34 5.17 -2.79 7.93
CA PRO A 34 4.71 -2.70 6.55
C PRO A 34 5.41 -3.80 5.75
N SER A 35 4.61 -4.78 5.32
CA SER A 35 5.10 -5.79 4.39
C SER A 35 5.29 -5.11 3.03
N HIS A 36 6.43 -5.36 2.40
CA HIS A 36 6.63 -4.91 1.03
C HIS A 36 5.53 -5.54 0.17
N LEU A 37 4.64 -4.71 -0.39
CA LEU A 37 3.66 -5.19 -1.35
C LEU A 37 4.42 -5.78 -2.55
N PRO A 38 3.96 -6.91 -3.11
CA PRO A 38 4.58 -7.47 -4.30
C PRO A 38 4.53 -6.45 -5.42
N GLU A 39 5.71 -6.04 -5.92
CA GLU A 39 5.82 -5.13 -7.06
C GLU A 39 4.98 -5.68 -8.22
N THR A 40 3.90 -4.97 -8.55
CA THR A 40 2.99 -5.42 -9.60
C THR A 40 3.61 -5.09 -10.97
N ALA A 41 3.24 -5.85 -12.00
CA ALA A 41 3.68 -5.55 -13.38
C ALA A 41 3.24 -4.14 -13.85
N THR A 42 2.24 -3.55 -13.18
CA THR A 42 1.75 -2.19 -13.37
C THR A 42 2.78 -1.14 -12.94
N ASP A 43 3.49 -1.34 -11.82
CA ASP A 43 4.51 -0.41 -11.35
C ASP A 43 5.70 -0.33 -12.32
N ARG A 44 6.07 -1.45 -12.94
CA ARG A 44 7.12 -1.49 -13.98
C ARG A 44 6.73 -0.73 -15.25
N ARG A 45 5.43 -0.65 -15.57
CA ARG A 45 4.93 0.14 -16.72
C ARG A 45 4.93 1.63 -16.39
N ALA A 46 4.56 2.01 -15.18
CA ALA A 46 4.63 3.40 -14.72
C ALA A 46 6.08 3.92 -14.74
N GLY A 47 7.04 3.13 -14.24
CA GLY A 47 8.46 3.48 -14.28
C GLY A 47 8.99 3.70 -15.71
N ARG A 48 8.68 2.79 -16.64
CA ARG A 48 9.09 2.93 -18.06
C ARG A 48 8.49 4.15 -18.75
N SER A 49 7.24 4.50 -18.42
CA SER A 49 6.57 5.69 -18.96
C SER A 49 7.24 6.98 -18.47
N ALA A 50 7.54 7.05 -17.17
CA ALA A 50 8.23 8.20 -16.56
C ALA A 50 9.64 8.39 -17.14
N THR A 51 10.41 7.31 -17.30
CA THR A 51 11.75 7.38 -17.90
C THR A 51 11.68 7.84 -19.36
N ARG A 52 10.68 7.41 -20.12
CA ARG A 52 10.50 7.83 -21.51
C ARG A 52 10.16 9.32 -21.63
N LEU A 53 9.29 9.84 -20.76
CA LEU A 53 9.00 11.27 -20.68
C LEU A 53 10.25 12.07 -20.31
N PHE A 54 10.99 11.63 -19.30
CA PHE A 54 12.24 12.28 -18.89
C PHE A 54 13.24 12.40 -20.05
N PHE A 55 13.50 11.31 -20.77
CA PHE A 55 14.39 11.34 -21.95
C PHE A 55 13.86 12.23 -23.07
N GLY A 56 12.53 12.27 -23.28
CA GLY A 56 11.91 13.18 -24.24
C GLY A 56 12.14 14.64 -23.89
N LEU A 57 11.93 15.03 -22.64
CA LEU A 57 12.18 16.40 -22.18
C LEU A 57 13.67 16.76 -22.25
N LEU A 58 14.56 15.82 -21.89
CA LEU A 58 16.00 16.03 -21.96
C LEU A 58 16.47 16.28 -23.40
N LEU A 59 16.04 15.44 -24.35
CA LEU A 59 16.34 15.60 -25.77
C LEU A 59 15.82 16.93 -26.31
N LEU A 60 14.59 17.32 -25.93
CA LEU A 60 14.03 18.61 -26.33
C LEU A 60 14.86 19.78 -25.79
N GLY A 61 15.27 19.73 -24.52
CA GLY A 61 16.12 20.75 -23.92
C GLY A 61 17.47 20.89 -24.63
N VAL A 62 18.11 19.76 -24.95
CA VAL A 62 19.37 19.74 -25.72
C VAL A 62 19.15 20.33 -27.12
N LEU A 63 18.08 19.96 -27.81
CA LEU A 63 17.77 20.49 -29.14
C LEU A 63 17.63 22.01 -29.12
N VAL A 64 16.88 22.54 -28.16
CA VAL A 64 16.70 23.99 -27.96
C VAL A 64 18.05 24.65 -27.67
N ALA A 65 18.85 24.12 -26.75
CA ALA A 65 20.16 24.67 -26.42
C ALA A 65 21.10 24.71 -27.64
N VAL A 66 21.09 23.67 -28.47
CA VAL A 66 21.85 23.63 -29.72
C VAL A 66 21.35 24.72 -30.67
N VAL A 67 20.05 24.80 -30.94
CA VAL A 67 19.50 25.81 -31.86
C VAL A 67 19.82 27.23 -31.41
N LEU A 68 19.64 27.55 -30.13
CA LEU A 68 20.00 28.86 -29.60
C LEU A 68 21.52 29.11 -29.63
N GLY A 69 22.34 28.10 -29.34
CA GLY A 69 23.79 28.19 -29.40
C GLY A 69 24.28 28.49 -30.83
N TRP A 70 23.73 27.81 -31.83
CA TRP A 70 24.02 28.09 -33.24
C TRP A 70 23.56 29.49 -33.65
N ALA A 71 22.37 29.92 -33.22
CA ALA A 71 21.85 31.26 -33.51
C ALA A 71 22.63 32.38 -32.81
N ALA A 72 23.27 32.09 -31.67
CA ALA A 72 24.12 33.06 -30.97
C ALA A 72 25.55 33.14 -31.54
N MET A 73 25.98 32.11 -32.27
CA MET A 73 27.31 32.03 -32.87
C MET A 73 27.36 32.58 -34.31
N GLY A 74 26.22 32.62 -35.00
CA GLY A 74 26.07 33.21 -36.34
C GLY A 74 25.65 34.67 -36.30
#